data_AF-A0A8J5KYD5-F1
#
_entry.id   AF-A0A8J5KYD5-F1
#
_cell.length_a   1.000
_cell.length_b   1.000
_cell.length_c   1.000
_cell.angle_alpha   90.00
_cell.angle_beta   90.00
_cell.angle_gamma   90.00
#
_symmetry.space_group_name_H-M   'P 1'
#
loop_
_entity.id
_entity.type
_entity.pdbx_description
1 polymer ?
#
loop_
_entity_poly.entity_id
_entity_poly.type
_entity_poly.pdbx_seq_one_letter_code
_entity_poly.pdbx_strand_id
1 'polypeptide(L)'
;MEGGDLVKKQQTSYTYWVRDTREDAAPLPVPRKLTADDISKPAQPNTLGSVWNQAGTWEEKNLNTWASDRIKELLKSLDSLEFSNGKAYIEGVSKCSGDAFLVIVRNKKRVGYTYELSLKFKALSGYGTGEWQIQNECKKIKGHLDIPEFSFGELEDLEMTVSLSEEKDLGAVDKSQICTAMRSFLVPIREKLHKFEQELKER
;
A
#
# COMPACT_ATOMS: atom_id res chain seq x y z
N MET A 1 55.55 52.01 25.36
CA MET A 1 55.29 50.82 26.19
C MET A 1 54.05 51.12 26.97
N GLU A 2 52.96 50.37 27.03
CA GLU A 2 52.46 49.07 26.57
C GLU A 2 50.94 49.25 26.77
N GLY A 3 49.99 48.59 26.14
CA GLY A 3 49.92 47.47 25.24
C GLY A 3 48.40 47.26 25.09
N GLY A 4 47.92 47.19 23.84
CA GLY A 4 46.49 47.03 23.57
C GLY A 4 46.02 45.63 23.97
N ASP A 5 45.04 45.55 24.87
CA ASP A 5 44.46 44.29 25.28
C ASP A 5 43.44 43.82 24.23
N LEU A 6 43.83 42.79 23.47
CA LEU A 6 42.99 42.13 22.47
C LEU A 6 41.95 41.25 23.17
N VAL A 7 40.69 41.68 23.14
CA VAL A 7 39.54 40.83 23.45
C VAL A 7 39.54 39.63 22.50
N LYS A 8 39.96 38.46 23.00
CA LYS A 8 39.86 37.18 22.28
C LYS A 8 38.38 36.84 22.07
N LYS A 9 37.88 37.07 20.86
CA LYS A 9 36.62 36.48 20.38
C LYS A 9 36.73 34.95 20.45
N GLN A 10 35.94 34.32 21.31
CA GLN A 10 35.75 32.87 21.29
C GLN A 10 35.04 32.50 19.98
N GLN A 11 35.75 31.84 19.07
CA GLN A 11 35.13 31.16 17.94
C GLN A 11 34.27 30.01 18.49
N THR A 12 32.96 30.11 18.33
CA THR A 12 32.04 29.00 18.61
C THR A 12 32.17 27.97 17.48
N SER A 13 33.09 27.01 17.61
CA SER A 13 33.15 25.89 16.67
C SER A 13 32.04 24.89 16.99
N TYR A 14 31.30 24.47 15.96
CA TYR A 14 30.22 23.50 16.05
C TYR A 14 30.78 22.08 16.16
N THR A 15 31.40 21.76 17.30
CA THR A 15 32.00 20.44 17.58
C THR A 15 31.35 19.84 18.83
N TYR A 16 30.07 19.49 18.73
CA TYR A 16 29.31 18.82 19.80
C TYR A 16 29.71 17.34 20.03
N TRP A 17 30.59 16.78 19.19
CA TRP A 17 30.97 15.37 19.20
C TRP A 17 32.41 15.12 19.68
N VAL A 18 33.23 16.16 19.81
CA VAL A 18 34.60 16.04 20.34
C VAL A 18 34.53 16.23 21.85
N ARG A 19 34.46 15.12 22.58
CA ARG A 19 34.62 15.12 24.04
C ARG A 19 36.10 15.26 24.35
N ASP A 20 36.62 16.49 24.32
CA ASP A 20 37.85 16.78 25.03
C ASP A 20 37.56 16.60 26.54
N THR A 21 38.48 15.96 27.26
CA THR A 21 38.31 15.49 28.65
C THR A 21 38.13 16.67 29.61
N ARG A 22 36.90 17.21 29.69
CA ARG A 22 36.47 18.08 30.79
C ARG A 22 36.14 17.20 31.99
N GLU A 23 36.52 17.64 33.19
CA GLU A 23 36.35 16.92 34.47
C GLU A 23 34.88 16.56 34.79
N ASP A 24 33.92 17.16 34.09
CA ASP A 24 32.48 16.91 34.21
C ASP A 24 31.95 15.83 33.22
N ALA A 25 32.80 15.29 32.35
CA ALA A 25 32.38 14.31 31.35
C ALA A 25 32.12 12.93 31.97
N ALA A 26 30.96 12.34 31.65
CA ALA A 26 30.63 10.97 32.03
C ALA A 26 31.75 9.99 31.59
N PRO A 27 32.16 9.06 32.48
CA PRO A 27 33.28 8.16 32.20
C PRO A 27 33.04 7.33 30.94
N LEU A 28 34.13 7.05 30.22
CA LEU A 28 34.08 6.25 29.00
C LEU A 28 33.51 4.85 29.30
N PRO A 29 32.55 4.34 28.51
CA PRO A 29 31.99 3.02 28.74
C PRO A 29 33.09 1.97 28.54
N VAL A 30 33.38 1.20 29.59
CA VAL A 30 34.35 0.10 29.53
C VAL A 30 33.72 -1.13 28.86
N PRO A 31 34.40 -1.75 27.87
CA PRO A 31 33.86 -2.92 27.18
C PRO A 31 33.76 -4.09 28.15
N ARG A 32 32.55 -4.62 28.32
CA ARG A 32 32.28 -5.81 29.15
C ARG A 32 32.25 -7.06 28.27
N LYS A 33 33.01 -8.09 28.66
CA LYS A 33 32.96 -9.40 28.00
C LYS A 33 31.62 -10.09 28.32
N LEU A 34 30.89 -10.51 27.29
CA LEU A 34 29.65 -11.27 27.45
C LEU A 34 29.94 -12.61 28.14
N THR A 35 29.13 -12.94 29.14
CA THR A 35 29.22 -14.21 29.87
C THR A 35 28.27 -15.25 29.25
N ALA A 36 28.47 -16.54 29.54
CA ALA A 36 27.62 -17.61 28.99
C ALA A 36 26.13 -17.42 29.35
N ASP A 37 25.85 -16.81 30.51
CA ASP A 37 24.50 -16.44 30.98
C ASP A 37 23.84 -15.32 30.16
N ASP A 38 24.63 -14.41 29.56
CA ASP A 38 24.11 -13.37 28.66
C ASP A 38 23.72 -13.95 27.29
N ILE A 39 24.37 -15.03 26.87
CA ILE A 39 24.12 -15.74 25.61
C ILE A 39 22.92 -16.69 25.74
N SER A 40 22.71 -17.22 26.95
CA SER A 40 21.69 -18.24 27.24
C SER A 40 20.36 -17.68 27.75
N LYS A 41 20.23 -16.36 27.95
CA LYS A 41 18.92 -15.71 28.12
C LYS A 41 18.14 -15.83 26.82
N PRO A 42 17.06 -16.64 26.75
CA PRO A 42 16.20 -16.61 25.59
C PRO A 42 15.65 -15.19 25.45
N ALA A 43 15.72 -14.65 24.23
CA ALA A 43 14.99 -13.43 23.88
C ALA A 43 13.55 -13.61 24.38
N GLN A 44 13.09 -12.65 25.20
CA GLN A 44 11.80 -12.72 25.88
C GLN A 44 10.71 -13.20 24.90
N PRO A 45 9.95 -14.27 25.24
CA PRO A 45 8.91 -14.76 24.36
C PRO A 45 7.78 -13.72 24.32
N ASN A 46 7.46 -13.26 23.11
CA ASN A 46 6.34 -12.36 22.75
C ASN A 46 6.60 -10.85 22.71
N THR A 47 7.81 -10.38 22.40
CA THR A 47 7.96 -8.97 21.99
C THR A 47 7.57 -8.79 20.53
N LEU A 48 6.60 -7.93 20.27
CA LEU A 48 6.14 -7.58 18.93
C LEU A 48 7.18 -6.60 18.36
N GLY A 49 8.06 -7.08 17.47
CA GLY A 49 9.16 -6.30 16.90
C GLY A 49 10.55 -6.73 17.41
N SER A 50 11.57 -5.92 17.12
CA SER A 50 12.94 -6.19 17.56
C SER A 50 13.15 -5.77 19.03
N VAL A 51 14.30 -6.15 19.59
CA VAL A 51 14.69 -5.76 20.97
C VAL A 51 14.71 -4.24 21.16
N TRP A 52 14.91 -3.45 20.10
CA TRP A 52 14.85 -1.99 20.15
C TRP A 52 13.46 -1.45 20.52
N ASN A 53 12.38 -2.09 20.03
CA ASN A 53 11.01 -1.65 20.34
C ASN A 53 10.65 -1.72 21.83
N GLN A 54 11.44 -2.44 22.65
CA GLN A 54 11.22 -2.46 24.11
C GLN A 54 11.30 -1.06 24.73
N ALA A 55 12.08 -0.15 24.15
CA ALA A 55 12.17 1.24 24.59
C ALA A 55 11.09 2.15 23.96
N GLY A 56 10.12 1.58 23.23
CA GLY A 56 9.08 2.33 22.53
C GLY A 56 9.55 3.00 21.25
N THR A 57 10.64 2.50 20.65
CA THR A 57 11.18 3.01 19.39
C THR A 57 10.23 2.72 18.21
N TRP A 58 10.37 3.51 17.16
CA TRP A 58 9.65 3.31 15.89
C TRP A 58 10.39 2.28 15.04
N GLU A 59 9.68 1.24 14.60
CA GLU A 59 10.17 0.25 13.64
C GLU A 59 9.19 0.17 12.46
N GLU A 60 9.71 0.27 11.24
CA GLU A 60 8.94 0.11 10.01
C GLU A 60 9.44 -1.11 9.24
N LYS A 61 8.49 -1.92 8.75
CA LYS A 61 8.75 -2.98 7.77
C LYS A 61 8.03 -2.65 6.48
N ASN A 62 8.78 -2.63 5.39
CA ASN A 62 8.21 -2.47 4.06
C ASN A 62 7.54 -3.78 3.62
N LEU A 63 6.26 -3.70 3.23
CA LEU A 63 5.45 -4.82 2.74
C LEU A 63 4.99 -4.60 1.29
N ASN A 64 5.60 -3.64 0.57
CA ASN A 64 5.14 -3.22 -0.76
C ASN A 64 5.17 -4.36 -1.78
N THR A 65 6.23 -5.16 -1.79
CA THR A 65 6.35 -6.30 -2.72
C THR A 65 5.22 -7.30 -2.51
N TRP A 66 4.97 -7.68 -1.25
CA TRP A 66 3.87 -8.57 -0.90
C TRP A 66 2.50 -7.98 -1.23
N ALA A 67 2.27 -6.72 -0.88
CA ALA A 67 0.99 -6.06 -1.09
C ALA A 67 0.66 -5.93 -2.58
N SER A 68 1.63 -5.51 -3.40
CA SER A 68 1.47 -5.41 -4.84
C SER A 68 1.14 -6.75 -5.51
N ASP A 69 1.83 -7.83 -5.12
CA ASP A 69 1.51 -9.17 -5.63
C ASP A 69 0.13 -9.64 -5.16
N ARG A 70 -0.19 -9.42 -3.88
CA ARG A 70 -1.45 -9.88 -3.30
C ARG A 70 -2.67 -9.18 -3.90
N ILE A 71 -2.59 -7.86 -4.10
CA ILE A 71 -3.63 -7.08 -4.78
C ILE A 71 -3.83 -7.63 -6.20
N LYS A 72 -2.76 -7.90 -6.95
CA LYS A 72 -2.86 -8.50 -8.30
C LYS A 72 -3.51 -9.89 -8.28
N GLU A 73 -3.22 -10.74 -7.30
CA GLU A 73 -3.87 -12.04 -7.16
C GLU A 73 -5.36 -11.92 -6.87
N LEU A 74 -5.73 -11.05 -5.93
CA LEU A 74 -7.13 -10.85 -5.54
C LEU A 74 -7.96 -10.31 -6.70
N LEU A 75 -7.39 -9.39 -7.48
CA LEU A 75 -8.04 -8.82 -8.65
C LEU A 75 -8.15 -9.81 -9.82
N LYS A 76 -7.18 -10.72 -9.98
CA LYS A 76 -7.29 -11.84 -10.94
C LYS A 76 -8.36 -12.86 -10.53
N SER A 77 -8.61 -13.01 -9.23
CA SER A 77 -9.66 -13.88 -8.68
C SER A 77 -11.06 -13.27 -8.73
N LEU A 78 -11.24 -12.11 -9.34
CA LEU A 78 -12.55 -11.51 -9.54
C LEU A 78 -13.29 -12.25 -10.65
N ASP A 79 -14.46 -12.77 -10.30
CA ASP A 79 -15.34 -13.46 -11.24
C ASP A 79 -15.90 -12.49 -12.30
N SER A 80 -16.24 -13.04 -13.45
CA SER A 80 -16.95 -12.31 -14.49
C SER A 80 -18.33 -11.88 -13.99
N LEU A 81 -18.68 -10.61 -14.15
CA LEU A 81 -20.00 -10.09 -13.80
C LEU A 81 -20.94 -10.20 -15.01
N GLU A 82 -22.10 -10.79 -14.78
CA GLU A 82 -23.18 -10.86 -15.75
C GLU A 82 -24.17 -9.73 -15.46
N PHE A 83 -24.45 -8.90 -16.46
CA PHE A 83 -25.43 -7.82 -16.40
C PHE A 83 -26.47 -8.01 -17.50
N SER A 84 -27.59 -7.31 -17.41
CA SER A 84 -28.76 -7.48 -18.27
C SER A 84 -28.46 -7.40 -19.79
N ASN A 85 -27.39 -6.71 -20.19
CA ASN A 85 -26.99 -6.52 -21.59
C ASN A 85 -25.63 -7.15 -21.95
N GLY A 86 -25.10 -8.07 -21.13
CA GLY A 86 -23.80 -8.66 -21.44
C GLY A 86 -23.02 -9.25 -20.27
N LYS A 87 -21.78 -9.61 -20.55
CA LYS A 87 -20.84 -10.15 -19.58
C LYS A 87 -19.55 -9.36 -19.60
N ALA A 88 -19.07 -8.94 -18.44
CA ALA A 88 -17.78 -8.27 -18.30
C ALA A 88 -16.83 -9.11 -17.47
N TYR A 89 -15.56 -9.06 -17.86
CA TYR A 89 -14.47 -9.69 -17.15
C TYR A 89 -13.28 -8.75 -17.08
N ILE A 90 -12.57 -8.81 -15.96
CA ILE A 90 -11.32 -8.09 -15.76
C ILE A 90 -10.24 -8.91 -16.48
N GLU A 91 -9.60 -8.31 -17.49
CA GLU A 91 -8.50 -8.95 -18.20
C GLU A 91 -7.23 -8.97 -17.35
N GLY A 92 -7.02 -7.92 -16.57
CA GLY A 92 -5.90 -7.86 -15.63
C GLY A 92 -5.63 -6.46 -15.11
N VAL A 93 -4.58 -6.38 -14.30
CA VAL A 93 -4.10 -5.15 -13.69
C VAL A 93 -3.07 -4.49 -14.61
N SER A 94 -3.36 -3.27 -15.06
CA SER A 94 -2.44 -2.48 -15.89
C SER A 94 -1.45 -1.68 -15.05
N LYS A 95 -1.90 -1.08 -13.94
CA LYS A 95 -1.07 -0.30 -13.01
C LYS A 95 -1.45 -0.69 -11.58
N CYS A 96 -0.46 -0.96 -10.75
CA CYS A 96 -0.59 -1.21 -9.32
C CYS A 96 0.66 -0.63 -8.68
N SER A 97 0.55 0.60 -8.19
CA SER A 97 1.67 1.36 -7.65
C SER A 97 1.24 1.97 -6.34
N GLY A 98 2.15 2.05 -5.38
CA GLY A 98 1.83 2.48 -4.03
C GLY A 98 2.82 1.93 -3.03
N ASP A 99 2.50 2.15 -1.76
CA ASP A 99 3.32 1.78 -0.63
C ASP A 99 2.48 1.06 0.41
N ALA A 100 3.01 -0.04 0.95
CA ALA A 100 2.47 -0.74 2.11
C ALA A 100 3.56 -0.86 3.16
N PHE A 101 3.22 -0.52 4.39
CA PHE A 101 4.14 -0.56 5.51
C PHE A 101 3.46 -1.09 6.77
N LEU A 102 4.28 -1.72 7.59
CA LEU A 102 3.94 -2.16 8.92
C LEU A 102 4.78 -1.38 9.92
N VAL A 103 4.12 -0.58 10.76
CA VAL A 103 4.74 0.20 11.82
C VAL A 103 4.50 -0.45 13.17
N ILE A 104 5.56 -0.58 13.95
CA ILE A 104 5.49 -1.05 15.34
C ILE A 104 6.02 0.08 16.23
N VAL A 105 5.16 0.59 17.11
CA VAL A 105 5.51 1.65 18.08
C VAL A 105 4.96 1.28 19.44
N ARG A 106 5.82 1.32 20.48
CA ARG A 106 5.44 0.99 21.87
C ARG A 106 4.73 -0.37 21.96
N ASN A 107 5.28 -1.37 21.27
CA ASN A 107 4.72 -2.72 21.19
C ASN A 107 3.28 -2.78 20.60
N LYS A 108 2.85 -1.74 19.86
CA LYS A 108 1.58 -1.71 19.11
C LYS A 108 1.84 -1.76 17.63
N LYS A 109 1.17 -2.71 16.97
CA LYS A 109 1.18 -2.90 15.53
C LYS A 109 0.22 -1.92 14.86
N ARG A 110 0.67 -1.27 13.79
CA ARG A 110 -0.14 -0.42 12.91
C ARG A 110 0.22 -0.74 11.48
N VAL A 111 -0.79 -0.92 10.64
CA VAL A 111 -0.61 -1.14 9.21
C VAL A 111 -1.07 0.12 8.48
N GLY A 112 -0.43 0.42 7.37
CA GLY A 112 -0.85 1.47 6.47
C GLY A 112 -0.51 1.08 5.04
N TYR A 113 -1.36 1.51 4.12
CA TYR A 113 -1.04 1.48 2.71
C TYR A 113 -1.72 2.65 2.00
N THR A 114 -1.14 3.00 0.86
CA THR A 114 -1.71 3.92 -0.11
C THR A 114 -1.40 3.35 -1.49
N TYR A 115 -2.43 3.07 -2.29
CA TYR A 115 -2.26 2.50 -3.63
C TYR A 115 -3.11 3.24 -4.67
N GLU A 116 -2.57 3.27 -5.89
CA GLU A 116 -3.28 3.60 -7.12
C GLU A 116 -3.43 2.34 -7.99
N LEU A 117 -4.61 2.17 -8.59
CA LEU A 117 -4.93 0.97 -9.36
C LEU A 117 -5.56 1.34 -10.70
N SER A 118 -5.00 0.80 -11.78
CA SER A 118 -5.63 0.82 -13.10
C SER A 118 -5.83 -0.62 -13.58
N LEU A 119 -7.08 -0.98 -13.86
CA LEU A 119 -7.51 -2.28 -14.37
C LEU A 119 -7.90 -2.18 -15.85
N LYS A 120 -7.67 -3.24 -16.61
CA LYS A 120 -8.20 -3.43 -17.96
C LYS A 120 -9.37 -4.38 -17.89
N PHE A 121 -10.49 -3.99 -18.48
CA PHE A 121 -11.66 -4.84 -18.58
C PHE A 121 -12.08 -5.04 -20.03
N LYS A 122 -12.76 -6.16 -20.24
CA LYS A 122 -13.42 -6.50 -21.50
C LYS A 122 -14.87 -6.79 -21.20
N ALA A 123 -15.76 -6.09 -21.90
CA ALA A 123 -17.19 -6.32 -21.87
C ALA A 123 -17.63 -6.93 -23.20
N LEU A 124 -18.53 -7.90 -23.12
CA LEU A 124 -19.24 -8.46 -24.25
C LEU A 124 -20.67 -7.92 -24.17
N SER A 125 -21.04 -7.03 -25.08
CA SER A 125 -22.43 -6.57 -25.19
C SER A 125 -23.15 -7.42 -26.24
N GLY A 126 -24.25 -8.03 -25.83
CA GLY A 126 -25.11 -8.84 -26.69
C GLY A 126 -26.56 -8.45 -26.45
N TYR A 127 -27.23 -7.95 -27.49
CA TYR A 127 -28.68 -7.81 -27.49
C TYR A 127 -29.30 -9.20 -27.61
N GLY A 128 -29.65 -9.83 -26.49
CA GLY A 128 -30.29 -11.15 -26.51
C GLY A 128 -30.34 -11.80 -25.14
N THR A 129 -31.51 -11.70 -24.49
CA THR A 129 -31.88 -12.49 -23.33
C THR A 129 -31.84 -13.98 -23.68
N GLY A 130 -31.11 -14.76 -22.89
CA GLY A 130 -31.28 -16.22 -22.85
C GLY A 130 -30.41 -16.98 -23.85
N GLU A 131 -29.56 -17.82 -23.26
CA GLU A 131 -28.83 -18.91 -23.90
C GLU A 131 -27.70 -18.52 -24.86
N TRP A 132 -26.61 -19.26 -24.68
CA TRP A 132 -25.40 -19.20 -25.48
C TRP A 132 -25.70 -19.65 -26.91
N GLN A 133 -26.23 -18.78 -27.76
CA GLN A 133 -26.34 -19.03 -29.21
C GLN A 133 -25.88 -17.76 -29.95
N ILE A 134 -24.65 -17.75 -30.50
CA ILE A 134 -24.33 -18.10 -31.89
C ILE A 134 -25.16 -17.24 -32.87
N GLN A 135 -24.46 -16.35 -33.59
CA GLN A 135 -24.91 -15.57 -34.77
C GLN A 135 -25.69 -14.26 -34.60
N ASN A 136 -25.29 -13.38 -33.68
CA ASN A 136 -25.47 -11.94 -33.92
C ASN A 136 -24.43 -11.12 -33.17
N GLU A 137 -23.95 -10.04 -33.78
CA GLU A 137 -22.79 -9.21 -33.42
C GLU A 137 -22.49 -9.09 -31.91
N CYS A 138 -21.68 -10.00 -31.36
CA CYS A 138 -21.14 -9.85 -30.01
C CYS A 138 -20.05 -8.78 -30.07
N LYS A 139 -20.41 -7.54 -29.76
CA LYS A 139 -19.49 -6.42 -29.72
C LYS A 139 -18.59 -6.60 -28.49
N LYS A 140 -17.32 -6.91 -28.75
CA LYS A 140 -16.27 -6.93 -27.73
C LYS A 140 -15.87 -5.49 -27.50
N ILE A 141 -15.96 -5.04 -26.26
CA ILE A 141 -15.72 -3.65 -25.87
C ILE A 141 -14.58 -3.68 -24.87
N LYS A 142 -13.51 -2.95 -25.15
CA LYS A 142 -12.38 -2.80 -24.24
C LYS A 142 -12.47 -1.49 -23.49
N GLY A 143 -12.04 -1.51 -22.23
CA GLY A 143 -11.97 -0.31 -21.41
C GLY A 143 -10.98 -0.42 -20.26
N HIS A 144 -10.81 0.71 -19.59
CA HIS A 144 -9.97 0.91 -18.43
C HIS A 144 -10.81 1.35 -17.23
N LEU A 145 -10.40 0.87 -16.08
CA LEU A 145 -11.02 1.16 -14.80
C LEU A 145 -9.93 1.70 -13.90
N ASP A 146 -10.05 2.94 -13.49
CA ASP A 146 -9.03 3.67 -12.76
C ASP A 146 -9.55 4.04 -11.38
N ILE A 147 -8.79 3.65 -10.36
CA ILE A 147 -8.98 3.97 -8.95
C ILE A 147 -7.79 4.86 -8.57
N PRO A 148 -7.99 6.19 -8.45
CA PRO A 148 -6.92 7.17 -8.41
C PRO A 148 -6.01 7.01 -7.18
N GLU A 149 -6.60 6.95 -6.00
CA GLU A 149 -5.89 6.70 -4.75
C GLU A 149 -6.86 6.08 -3.75
N PHE A 150 -6.43 5.02 -3.06
CA PHE A 150 -7.15 4.48 -1.93
C PHE A 150 -6.18 4.08 -0.83
N SER A 151 -6.62 4.30 0.41
CA SER A 151 -5.82 4.09 1.61
C SER A 151 -6.48 3.08 2.56
N PHE A 152 -5.74 2.69 3.59
CA PHE A 152 -6.24 1.80 4.62
C PHE A 152 -7.41 2.44 5.40
N GLY A 153 -8.56 1.79 5.41
CA GLY A 153 -9.76 2.25 6.11
C GLY A 153 -10.68 3.17 5.28
N GLU A 154 -10.25 3.61 4.10
CA GLU A 154 -11.04 4.49 3.19
C GLU A 154 -11.71 3.71 2.06
N LEU A 155 -11.87 2.39 2.21
CA LEU A 155 -12.53 1.55 1.20
C LEU A 155 -14.03 1.85 1.06
N GLU A 156 -14.64 2.61 1.99
CA GLU A 156 -16.05 2.98 1.92
C GLU A 156 -16.34 4.02 0.83
N ASP A 157 -15.44 4.99 0.69
CA ASP A 157 -15.53 6.11 -0.24
C ASP A 157 -14.71 5.85 -1.52
N LEU A 158 -14.49 4.58 -1.86
CA LEU A 158 -13.70 4.18 -3.03
C LEU A 158 -14.33 4.69 -4.33
N GLU A 159 -13.72 5.71 -4.93
CA GLU A 159 -14.13 6.24 -6.23
C GLU A 159 -13.48 5.48 -7.38
N MET A 160 -14.23 5.29 -8.46
CA MET A 160 -13.77 4.58 -9.64
C MET A 160 -14.23 5.26 -10.92
N THR A 161 -13.27 5.50 -11.81
CA THR A 161 -13.50 6.09 -13.13
C THR A 161 -13.47 4.98 -14.18
N VAL A 162 -14.48 4.96 -15.06
CA VAL A 162 -14.61 3.98 -16.14
C VAL A 162 -14.38 4.70 -17.47
N SER A 163 -13.36 4.27 -18.21
CA SER A 163 -12.98 4.81 -19.51
C SER A 163 -13.13 3.74 -20.59
N LEU A 164 -13.88 4.02 -21.67
CA LEU A 164 -14.08 3.07 -22.77
C LEU A 164 -13.12 3.40 -23.92
N SER A 165 -12.44 2.40 -24.48
CA SER A 165 -11.46 2.61 -25.56
C SER A 165 -12.09 2.60 -26.96
N GLU A 166 -13.30 2.05 -27.12
CA GLU A 166 -13.98 1.90 -28.41
C GLU A 166 -15.19 2.85 -28.49
N GLU A 167 -14.91 4.10 -28.85
CA GLU A 167 -15.92 5.16 -28.88
C GLU A 167 -16.76 5.19 -30.17
N LYS A 168 -16.33 4.49 -31.24
CA LYS A 168 -16.86 4.69 -32.60
C LYS A 168 -18.08 3.85 -33.01
N ASP A 169 -18.39 2.73 -32.34
CA ASP A 169 -19.40 1.76 -32.83
C ASP A 169 -20.55 1.45 -31.85
N LEU A 170 -20.67 2.23 -30.78
CA LEU A 170 -21.66 2.02 -29.70
C LEU A 170 -22.53 3.27 -29.50
N GLY A 171 -23.84 3.06 -29.38
CA GLY A 171 -24.77 4.12 -29.06
C GLY A 171 -24.48 4.72 -27.68
N ALA A 172 -24.80 6.00 -27.48
CA ALA A 172 -24.60 6.68 -26.20
C ALA A 172 -25.30 5.97 -25.01
N VAL A 173 -26.43 5.32 -25.30
CA VAL A 173 -27.21 4.53 -24.33
C VAL A 173 -26.44 3.27 -23.90
N ASP A 174 -25.87 2.52 -24.84
CA ASP A 174 -25.08 1.31 -24.54
C ASP A 174 -23.85 1.66 -23.69
N LYS A 175 -23.17 2.77 -24.00
CA LYS A 175 -22.02 3.26 -23.23
C LYS A 175 -22.39 3.56 -21.78
N SER A 176 -23.50 4.28 -21.57
CA SER A 176 -23.98 4.62 -20.23
C SER A 176 -24.37 3.37 -19.42
N GLN A 177 -25.01 2.39 -20.06
CA GLN A 177 -25.36 1.12 -19.43
C GLN A 177 -24.13 0.31 -19.04
N ILE A 178 -23.12 0.23 -19.91
CA ILE A 178 -21.85 -0.45 -19.61
C ILE A 178 -21.12 0.25 -18.47
N CYS A 179 -21.03 1.59 -18.48
CA CYS A 179 -20.43 2.33 -17.37
C CYS A 179 -21.16 2.10 -16.04
N THR A 180 -22.49 2.06 -16.07
CA THR A 180 -23.31 1.78 -14.88
C THR A 180 -23.11 0.34 -14.39
N ALA A 181 -23.05 -0.63 -15.31
CA ALA A 181 -22.71 -2.01 -14.98
C ALA A 181 -21.30 -2.13 -14.41
N MET A 182 -20.32 -1.38 -14.96
CA MET A 182 -18.95 -1.40 -14.46
C MET A 182 -18.85 -0.79 -13.06
N ARG A 183 -19.66 0.23 -12.74
CA ARG A 183 -19.77 0.72 -11.35
C ARG A 183 -20.24 -0.36 -10.38
N SER A 184 -20.95 -1.39 -10.83
CA SER A 184 -21.33 -2.51 -9.96
C SER A 184 -20.14 -3.41 -9.60
N PHE A 185 -19.02 -3.37 -10.35
CA PHE A 185 -17.77 -4.04 -9.97
C PHE A 185 -17.09 -3.42 -8.75
N LEU A 186 -17.47 -2.20 -8.36
CA LEU A 186 -16.95 -1.58 -7.14
C LEU A 186 -17.22 -2.45 -5.91
N VAL A 187 -18.40 -3.07 -5.83
CA VAL A 187 -18.78 -3.91 -4.68
C VAL A 187 -17.84 -5.11 -4.52
N PRO A 188 -17.65 -6.00 -5.52
CA PRO A 188 -16.75 -7.12 -5.37
C PRO A 188 -15.27 -6.69 -5.26
N ILE A 189 -14.85 -5.59 -5.91
CA ILE A 189 -13.49 -5.05 -5.73
C ILE A 189 -13.29 -4.65 -4.27
N ARG A 190 -14.25 -3.92 -3.68
CA ARG A 190 -14.20 -3.50 -2.28
C ARG A 190 -14.15 -4.68 -1.33
N GLU A 191 -14.91 -5.75 -1.57
CA GLU A 191 -14.84 -6.97 -0.76
C GLU A 191 -13.46 -7.63 -0.81
N LYS A 192 -12.87 -7.72 -2.01
CA LYS A 192 -11.52 -8.28 -2.18
C LYS A 192 -10.47 -7.40 -1.50
N LEU A 193 -10.58 -6.08 -1.59
CA LEU A 193 -9.69 -5.14 -0.90
C LEU A 193 -9.86 -5.20 0.63
N HIS A 194 -11.08 -5.41 1.12
CA HIS A 194 -11.29 -5.60 2.56
C HIS A 194 -10.64 -6.90 3.06
N LYS A 195 -10.70 -7.97 2.27
CA LYS A 195 -9.94 -9.19 2.58
C LYS A 195 -8.44 -8.93 2.62
N PHE A 196 -7.92 -8.14 1.69
CA PHE A 196 -6.52 -7.69 1.72
C PHE A 196 -6.16 -6.93 3.00
N GLU A 197 -7.03 -6.00 3.46
CA GLU A 197 -6.83 -5.28 4.72
C GLU A 197 -6.71 -6.20 5.93
N GLN A 198 -7.56 -7.23 6.00
CA GLN A 198 -7.50 -8.21 7.10
C GLN A 198 -6.20 -9.01 7.05
N GLU A 199 -5.80 -9.50 5.88
CA GLU A 199 -4.53 -10.22 5.70
C GLU A 199 -3.31 -9.35 6.04
N LEU A 200 -3.36 -8.06 5.72
CA LEU A 200 -2.32 -7.09 6.09
C LEU A 200 -2.26 -6.90 7.62
N LYS A 201 -3.42 -6.82 8.30
CA LYS A 201 -3.49 -6.72 9.77
C LYS A 201 -2.95 -7.96 10.49
N GLU A 202 -3.08 -9.15 9.91
CA GLU A 202 -2.58 -10.39 10.50
C GLU A 202 -1.05 -10.53 10.42
N ARG A 203 -0.42 -9.85 9.46
CA ARG A 203 1.00 -10.03 9.09
C ARG A 203 1.98 -9.16 9.87
#